data_AF-A0A5K0XL67-F1
#
_entry.id   AF-A0A5K0XL67-F1
#
_cell.length_a   1.000
_cell.length_b   1.000
_cell.length_c   1.000
_cell.angle_alpha   90.00
_cell.angle_beta   90.00
_cell.angle_gamma   90.00
#
_symmetry.space_group_name_H-M   'P 1'
#
loop_
_entity.id
_entity.type
_entity.pdbx_description
1 polymer ?
#
loop_
_entity_poly.entity_id
_entity_poly.type
_entity_poly.pdbx_seq_one_letter_code
_entity_poly.pdbx_strand_id
1 'polypeptide(L)'
;ELDYLVGAVSNPKRPFAAIVGGSKVSSKIGVIESLLEKVDILLLGGGMIFTFYKAQGLSVGSSLVEEDKLDLATTLLEKAKAKGVSLLLPTDVVIADKFAPDANSK
;
A
#
# COMPACT_ATOMS: atom_id res chain seq x y z
N GLU A 1 -23.39 3.20 10.14
CA GLU A 1 -21.95 3.12 9.77
C GLU A 1 -21.71 2.05 8.70
N LEU A 2 -22.14 0.81 8.92
CA LEU A 2 -22.00 -0.28 7.95
C LEU A 2 -22.70 0.01 6.61
N ASP A 3 -23.91 0.58 6.62
CA ASP A 3 -24.66 0.87 5.38
C ASP A 3 -23.99 1.91 4.48
N TYR A 4 -23.29 2.89 5.08
CA TYR A 4 -22.51 3.88 4.33
C TYR A 4 -21.29 3.24 3.67
N LEU A 5 -20.60 2.34 4.39
CA LEU A 5 -19.47 1.59 3.85
C LEU A 5 -19.92 0.63 2.75
N VAL A 6 -21.02 -0.09 2.95
CA VAL A 6 -21.57 -1.00 1.95
C VAL A 6 -22.00 -0.23 0.70
N GLY A 7 -22.76 0.87 0.84
CA GLY A 7 -23.21 1.67 -0.29
C GLY A 7 -22.06 2.29 -1.09
N ALA A 8 -21.05 2.84 -0.40
CA ALA A 8 -19.87 3.42 -1.04
C ALA A 8 -19.04 2.37 -1.81
N VAL A 9 -19.08 1.11 -1.38
CA VAL A 9 -18.22 0.04 -1.92
C VAL A 9 -18.94 -0.86 -2.94
N SER A 10 -20.26 -0.99 -2.86
CA SER A 10 -21.05 -1.88 -3.73
C SER A 10 -21.45 -1.25 -5.06
N ASN A 11 -21.69 0.06 -5.11
CA ASN A 11 -21.91 0.79 -6.36
C ASN A 11 -21.28 2.19 -6.30
N PRO A 12 -19.93 2.28 -6.25
CA PRO A 12 -19.26 3.56 -6.16
C PRO A 12 -19.46 4.41 -7.41
N LYS A 13 -19.57 5.73 -7.23
CA LYS A 13 -19.33 6.66 -8.35
C LYS A 13 -17.86 6.58 -8.73
N ARG A 14 -17.59 6.37 -10.02
CA ARG A 14 -16.23 6.25 -10.56
C ARG A 14 -15.68 7.60 -11.05
N PRO A 15 -14.37 7.86 -10.92
CA PRO A 15 -13.35 6.96 -10.37
C PRO A 15 -13.47 6.81 -8.85
N PHE A 16 -13.36 5.57 -8.38
CA PHE A 16 -13.37 5.21 -6.97
C PHE A 16 -11.95 4.93 -6.49
N ALA A 17 -11.51 5.68 -5.49
CA ALA A 17 -10.18 5.56 -4.92
C ALA A 17 -10.26 5.06 -3.47
N ALA A 18 -9.30 4.24 -3.07
CA ALA A 18 -9.09 3.87 -1.67
C ALA A 18 -7.64 4.11 -1.25
N ILE A 19 -7.45 4.42 0.03
CA ILE A 19 -6.14 4.58 0.66
C ILE A 19 -6.02 3.53 1.75
N VAL A 20 -4.94 2.76 1.73
CA VAL A 20 -4.64 1.75 2.74
C VAL A 20 -3.29 2.04 3.38
N GLY A 21 -3.33 2.43 4.65
CA GLY A 21 -2.15 2.68 5.48
C GLY A 21 -1.89 1.57 6.50
N GLY A 22 -0.63 1.37 6.86
CA GLY A 22 -0.24 0.37 7.87
C GLY A 22 1.25 0.06 7.87
N SER A 23 1.70 -0.66 8.89
CA SER A 23 3.10 -1.04 9.09
C SER A 23 3.50 -2.32 8.35
N LYS A 24 2.55 -3.22 8.09
CA LYS A 24 2.78 -4.55 7.53
C LYS A 24 1.78 -4.89 6.43
N VAL A 25 2.27 -5.39 5.30
CA VAL A 25 1.48 -5.93 4.18
C VAL A 25 0.62 -7.09 4.68
N SER A 26 1.21 -7.99 5.48
CA SER A 26 0.53 -9.19 6.00
C SER A 26 -0.75 -8.89 6.77
N SER A 27 -0.77 -7.79 7.52
CA SER A 27 -1.93 -7.35 8.30
C SER A 27 -3.06 -6.74 7.45
N LYS A 28 -2.78 -6.40 6.18
CA LYS A 28 -3.70 -5.68 5.28
C LYS A 28 -4.02 -6.42 3.98
N ILE A 29 -3.53 -7.65 3.79
CA ILE A 29 -3.71 -8.43 2.56
C ILE A 29 -5.20 -8.51 2.17
N GLY A 30 -6.06 -9.00 3.06
CA GLY A 30 -7.47 -9.19 2.74
C GLY A 30 -8.19 -7.90 2.38
N VAL A 31 -7.77 -6.76 2.97
CA VAL A 31 -8.30 -5.44 2.62
C VAL A 31 -7.82 -5.01 1.24
N ILE A 32 -6.53 -5.15 0.95
CA ILE A 32 -5.95 -4.83 -0.36
C ILE A 32 -6.62 -5.67 -1.45
N GLU A 33 -6.70 -6.99 -1.26
CA GLU A 33 -7.34 -7.89 -2.23
C GLU A 33 -8.81 -7.55 -2.45
N SER A 34 -9.57 -7.26 -1.39
CA SER A 34 -10.97 -6.86 -1.53
C SER A 34 -11.14 -5.54 -2.28
N LEU A 35 -10.22 -4.58 -2.09
CA LEU A 35 -10.28 -3.28 -2.75
C LEU A 35 -9.85 -3.35 -4.20
N LEU A 36 -8.86 -4.19 -4.54
CA LEU A 36 -8.44 -4.42 -5.93
C LEU A 36 -9.59 -4.90 -6.84
N GLU A 37 -10.63 -5.50 -6.28
CA GLU A 37 -11.84 -5.90 -7.03
C GLU A 37 -12.82 -4.75 -7.30
N LYS A 38 -12.67 -3.60 -6.64
CA LYS A 38 -13.73 -2.59 -6.54
C LYS A 38 -13.28 -1.20 -6.97
N VAL A 39 -12.05 -0.82 -6.64
CA VAL A 39 -11.51 0.53 -6.86
C VAL A 39 -10.89 0.67 -8.25
N ASP A 40 -10.87 1.88 -8.76
CA ASP A 40 -10.07 2.26 -9.94
C ASP A 40 -8.63 2.63 -9.50
N ILE A 41 -8.48 3.16 -8.29
CA ILE A 41 -7.21 3.66 -7.76
C ILE A 41 -7.01 3.14 -6.32
N LEU A 42 -5.84 2.57 -6.05
CA LEU A 42 -5.45 2.11 -4.71
C LEU A 42 -4.14 2.78 -4.29
N LEU A 43 -4.17 3.59 -3.25
CA LEU A 43 -2.97 4.23 -2.69
C LEU A 43 -2.51 3.44 -1.45
N LEU A 44 -1.23 3.09 -1.39
CA LEU A 44 -0.63 2.44 -0.22
C LEU A 44 0.28 3.41 0.53
N GLY A 45 0.25 3.35 1.87
CA GLY A 45 1.03 4.25 2.73
C GLY A 45 1.50 3.63 4.05
N GLY A 46 2.37 4.33 4.75
CA GLY A 46 2.98 3.86 6.00
C GLY A 46 4.16 2.90 5.75
N GLY A 47 4.53 2.11 6.76
CA GLY A 47 5.70 1.22 6.68
C GLY A 47 5.59 0.14 5.60
N MET A 48 4.37 -0.30 5.26
CA MET A 48 4.19 -1.39 4.30
C MET A 48 4.74 -1.07 2.90
N ILE A 49 4.83 0.21 2.52
CA ILE A 49 5.31 0.62 1.19
C ILE A 49 6.76 0.17 0.95
N PHE A 50 7.58 0.04 2.00
CA PHE A 50 8.97 -0.37 1.86
C PHE A 50 9.10 -1.85 1.47
N THR A 51 8.15 -2.70 1.84
CA THR A 51 8.07 -4.07 1.30
C THR A 51 7.81 -4.06 -0.20
N PHE A 52 6.94 -3.16 -0.70
CA PHE A 52 6.69 -3.01 -2.14
C PHE A 52 7.88 -2.42 -2.89
N TYR A 53 8.52 -1.39 -2.36
CA TYR A 53 9.75 -0.83 -2.95
C TYR A 53 10.85 -1.87 -3.04
N LYS A 54 11.07 -2.66 -1.97
CA LYS A 54 12.07 -3.71 -1.98
C LYS A 54 11.72 -4.82 -2.97
N ALA A 55 10.46 -5.20 -3.09
CA ALA A 55 9.99 -6.16 -4.09
C ALA A 55 10.19 -5.65 -5.54
N GLN A 56 10.14 -4.33 -5.76
CA GLN A 56 10.48 -3.69 -7.03
C GLN A 56 12.00 -3.53 -7.26
N GLY A 57 12.84 -4.00 -6.35
CA GLY A 57 14.30 -3.92 -6.43
C GLY A 57 14.91 -2.61 -5.94
N LEU A 58 14.14 -1.75 -5.28
CA LEU A 58 14.64 -0.50 -4.72
C LEU A 58 15.33 -0.73 -3.36
N SER A 59 16.36 0.06 -3.07
CA SER A 59 17.00 0.08 -1.75
C SER A 59 16.14 0.84 -0.74
N VAL A 60 15.95 0.26 0.45
CA VAL A 60 15.09 0.81 1.51
C VAL A 60 15.81 1.00 2.84
N GLY A 61 17.13 0.79 2.89
CA GLY A 61 17.94 0.97 4.10
C GLY A 61 17.40 0.17 5.29
N SER A 62 17.24 0.84 6.43
CA SER A 62 16.70 0.27 7.68
C SER A 62 15.18 0.42 7.82
N SER A 63 14.46 0.76 6.75
CA SER A 63 13.01 0.90 6.80
C SER A 63 12.33 -0.43 7.14
N LEU A 64 11.08 -0.35 7.62
CA LEU A 64 10.31 -1.52 8.03
C LEU A 64 9.90 -2.36 6.81
N VAL A 65 10.46 -3.57 6.69
CA VAL A 65 10.21 -4.50 5.58
C VAL A 65 9.77 -5.86 6.12
N GLU A 66 8.81 -6.49 5.44
CA GLU A 66 8.50 -7.91 5.63
C GLU A 66 9.22 -8.74 4.55
N GLU A 67 10.43 -9.18 4.84
CA GLU A 67 11.31 -9.89 3.90
C GLU A 67 10.68 -11.18 3.35
N ASP A 68 9.88 -11.88 4.18
CA ASP A 68 9.16 -13.10 3.83
C ASP A 68 7.84 -12.84 3.08
N LYS A 69 7.61 -11.58 2.65
CA LYS A 69 6.41 -11.13 1.94
C LYS A 69 6.72 -10.35 0.66
N LEU A 70 7.96 -10.38 0.18
CA LEU A 70 8.33 -9.74 -1.09
C LEU A 70 7.57 -10.34 -2.28
N ASP A 71 7.49 -11.67 -2.37
CA ASP A 71 6.73 -12.36 -3.42
C ASP A 71 5.24 -12.01 -3.39
N LEU A 72 4.68 -11.85 -2.19
CA LEU A 72 3.31 -11.38 -2.01
C LEU A 72 3.13 -9.95 -2.52
N ALA A 73 4.04 -9.04 -2.18
CA ALA A 73 3.98 -7.66 -2.67
C ALA A 73 4.07 -7.60 -4.21
N THR A 74 4.97 -8.39 -4.81
CA THR A 74 5.05 -8.55 -6.27
C THR A 74 3.73 -9.05 -6.86
N THR A 75 3.16 -10.10 -6.28
CA THR A 75 1.88 -10.67 -6.73
C THR A 75 0.75 -9.65 -6.65
N LEU A 76 0.71 -8.80 -5.62
CA LEU A 76 -0.30 -7.75 -5.48
C LEU A 76 -0.15 -6.65 -6.55
N LEU A 77 1.09 -6.27 -6.90
CA LEU A 77 1.36 -5.34 -8.00
C LEU A 77 0.88 -5.90 -9.34
N GLU A 78 1.17 -7.18 -9.59
CA GLU A 78 0.72 -7.88 -10.81
C GLU A 78 -0.80 -8.00 -10.88
N LYS A 79 -1.45 -8.37 -9.77
CA LYS A 79 -2.92 -8.43 -9.68
C LYS A 79 -3.55 -7.06 -9.96
N ALA A 80 -3.00 -5.98 -9.40
CA ALA A 80 -3.49 -4.63 -9.67
C ALA A 80 -3.40 -4.28 -11.16
N LYS A 81 -2.25 -4.56 -11.79
CA LYS A 81 -2.04 -4.37 -13.24
C LYS A 81 -3.02 -5.19 -14.07
N ALA A 82 -3.23 -6.47 -13.72
CA ALA A 82 -4.15 -7.36 -14.44
C ALA A 82 -5.61 -6.90 -14.37
N LYS A 83 -5.99 -6.22 -13.27
CA LYS A 83 -7.34 -5.67 -13.07
C LYS A 83 -7.51 -4.25 -13.59
N GLY A 84 -6.45 -3.64 -14.12
CA GLY A 84 -6.49 -2.23 -14.56
C GLY A 84 -6.61 -1.24 -13.40
N VAL A 85 -6.26 -1.65 -12.17
CA VAL A 85 -6.26 -0.78 -11.00
C VAL A 85 -4.95 -0.01 -10.94
N SER A 86 -5.05 1.32 -10.79
CA SER A 86 -3.90 2.18 -10.56
C SER A 86 -3.44 2.04 -9.10
N LEU A 87 -2.51 1.12 -8.86
CA LEU A 87 -1.88 0.96 -7.54
C LEU A 87 -0.73 1.97 -7.42
N LEU A 88 -0.94 2.98 -6.59
CA LEU A 88 -0.02 4.10 -6.38
C LEU A 88 0.76 3.90 -5.08
N LEU A 89 2.07 4.01 -5.20
CA LEU A 89 3.01 4.16 -4.09
C LEU A 89 3.54 5.60 -4.10
N PRO A 90 3.96 6.16 -2.95
CA PRO A 90 4.65 7.45 -2.93
C PRO A 90 5.86 7.47 -3.87
N THR A 91 6.11 8.60 -4.51
CA THR A 91 7.28 8.75 -5.41
C THR A 91 8.53 9.19 -4.68
N ASP A 92 8.35 9.77 -3.49
CA ASP A 92 9.35 10.29 -2.60
C ASP A 92 9.00 9.95 -1.15
N VAL A 93 10.02 9.98 -0.29
CA VAL A 93 9.89 9.77 1.15
C VAL A 93 10.87 10.68 1.87
N VAL A 94 10.51 11.12 3.07
CA VAL A 94 11.44 11.77 4.00
C VAL A 94 12.06 10.69 4.86
N ILE A 95 13.39 10.67 4.98
CA ILE A 95 14.12 9.67 5.77
C ILE A 95 14.78 10.32 6.98
N ALA A 96 15.07 9.50 7.99
CA ALA A 96 15.80 9.93 9.18
C ALA A 96 16.78 8.84 9.65
N ASP A 97 17.78 9.24 10.43
CA ASP A 97 18.80 8.34 10.99
C ASP A 97 18.31 7.49 12.17
N LYS A 98 17.24 7.91 12.86
CA LYS A 98 16.61 7.19 13.98
C LYS A 98 15.12 7.51 14.13
N PHE A 99 14.39 6.65 14.86
CA PHE A 99 12.99 6.90 15.23
C PHE A 99 12.92 7.71 16.53
N ALA A 100 13.12 9.02 16.43
CA ALA A 100 13.06 9.94 17.57
C ALA A 100 12.68 11.37 17.13
N PRO A 101 12.12 12.21 18.03
CA PRO A 101 11.79 13.61 17.70
C PRO A 101 13.00 14.46 17.31
N ASP A 102 14.19 14.09 17.75
CA ASP A 102 15.46 14.80 17.51
C ASP A 102 16.30 14.15 16.38
N ALA A 103 15.69 13.31 15.55
CA ALA A 103 16.37 12.66 14.45
C ALA A 103 16.79 13.66 13.35
N ASN A 104 17.91 13.37 12.68
CA ASN A 104 18.33 14.15 11.52
C ASN A 104 17.57 13.65 10.30
N SER A 105 16.73 14.49 9.70
CA SER A 105 15.95 14.17 8.51
C SER A 105 16.58 14.72 7.21
N LYS A 106 16.35 14.02 6.10
CA LYS A 106 16.71 14.43 4.73
C LYS A 106 15.61 14.07 3.74
#